data_AF-A0A3M8P5I0-F1
#
_entry.id   AF-A0A3M8P5I0-F1
#
_cell.length_a   1.000
_cell.length_b   1.000
_cell.length_c   1.000
_cell.angle_alpha   90.00
_cell.angle_beta   90.00
_cell.angle_gamma   90.00
#
_symmetry.space_group_name_H-M   'P 1'
#
loop_
_entity.id
_entity.type
_entity.pdbx_description
1 polymer ?
#
loop_
_entity_poly.entity_id
_entity_poly.type
_entity_poly.pdbx_seq_one_letter_code
_entity_poly.pdbx_strand_id
1 'polypeptide(L)' 'MEALLADYPHEVNEIYTAYIYRLIDRASNRKAYWSACQKIKGYKQALGAEAAGVLIEELKFMYPKRKALIDELGKIV' A
#
# COMPACT_ATOMS: atom_id res chain seq x y z
N MET A 1 -28.08 0.52 -4.68
CA MET A 1 -26.73 0.05 -5.03
C MET A 1 -25.90 1.29 -5.30
N GLU A 2 -24.91 1.70 -4.53
CA GLU A 2 -24.14 1.09 -3.45
C GLU A 2 -23.59 2.25 -2.60
N ALA A 3 -23.94 2.29 -1.32
CA ALA A 3 -23.18 3.06 -0.33
C ALA A 3 -22.42 2.05 0.55
N LEU A 4 -21.67 1.13 -0.08
CA LEU A 4 -20.93 0.08 0.64
C LEU A 4 -19.63 0.63 1.28
N LEU A 5 -19.19 1.82 0.86
CA LEU A 5 -17.92 2.41 1.30
C LEU A 5 -18.00 3.11 2.67
N ALA A 6 -19.19 3.50 3.12
CA ALA A 6 -19.36 4.26 4.36
C ALA A 6 -19.41 3.40 5.63
N ASP A 7 -19.71 2.10 5.50
CA ASP A 7 -20.03 1.23 6.63
C ASP A 7 -18.88 0.27 7.02
N TYR A 8 -17.88 0.09 6.15
CA TYR A 8 -16.78 -0.88 6.35
C TYR A 8 -15.36 -0.32 6.11
N PRO A 9 -14.97 0.83 6.69
CA PRO A 9 -13.63 1.38 6.48
C PRO A 9 -12.52 0.44 7.00
N HIS A 10 -12.80 -0.36 8.04
CA HIS A 10 -11.83 -1.30 8.61
C HIS A 10 -11.62 -2.55 7.75
N GLU A 11 -12.68 -3.26 7.36
CA GLU A 11 -12.55 -4.47 6.54
C GLU A 11 -11.95 -4.17 5.16
N VAL A 12 -12.36 -3.06 4.53
CA VAL A 12 -11.79 -2.64 3.24
C VAL A 12 -10.30 -2.32 3.40
N ASN A 13 -9.93 -1.65 4.50
CA ASN A 13 -8.53 -1.36 4.79
C ASN A 13 -7.73 -2.66 4.99
N GLU A 14 -8.19 -3.59 5.82
CA GLU A 14 -7.51 -4.87 6.10
C GLU A 14 -7.30 -5.72 4.84
N ILE A 15 -8.30 -5.82 3.97
CA ILE A 15 -8.18 -6.58 2.72
C ILE A 15 -7.13 -5.93 1.81
N TYR A 16 -7.14 -4.60 1.70
CA TYR A 16 -6.22 -3.89 0.83
C TYR A 16 -4.78 -3.95 1.34
N THR A 17 -4.57 -3.76 2.65
CA THR A 17 -3.24 -3.85 3.27
C THR A 17 -2.69 -5.26 3.17
N ALA A 18 -3.49 -6.29 3.47
CA ALA A 18 -3.09 -7.68 3.30
C ALA A 18 -2.70 -8.01 1.85
N TYR A 19 -3.43 -7.49 0.86
CA TYR A 19 -3.08 -7.63 -0.54
C TYR A 19 -1.73 -6.98 -0.88
N ILE A 20 -1.50 -5.75 -0.41
CA ILE A 20 -0.26 -5.00 -0.64
C ILE A 20 0.93 -5.70 0.03
N TYR A 21 0.77 -6.20 1.26
CA TYR A 21 1.82 -6.97 1.94
C TYR A 21 2.19 -8.22 1.16
N ARG A 22 1.21 -9.00 0.66
CA ARG A 22 1.50 -10.18 -0.16
C ARG A 22 2.23 -9.84 -1.45
N LEU A 23 1.91 -8.71 -2.08
CA LEU A 23 2.63 -8.25 -3.27
C LEU A 23 4.08 -7.89 -2.95
N ILE A 24 4.31 -7.18 -1.85
CA ILE A 24 5.65 -6.75 -1.44
C ILE A 24 6.50 -7.92 -0.96
N ASP A 25 5.92 -8.85 -0.20
CA ASP A 25 6.60 -10.05 0.27
C ASP A 25 7.16 -10.87 -0.90
N ARG A 26 6.31 -11.11 -1.91
CA ARG A 26 6.66 -11.84 -3.15
C ARG A 26 7.52 -11.06 -4.14
N ALA A 27 7.63 -9.74 -3.97
CA ALA A 27 8.42 -8.90 -4.87
C ALA A 27 9.92 -9.13 -4.64
N SER A 28 10.61 -9.51 -5.73
CA SER A 28 12.06 -9.77 -5.72
C SER A 28 12.85 -8.76 -6.56
N ASN A 29 12.18 -7.83 -7.24
CA ASN A 29 12.82 -6.86 -8.12
C ASN A 29 12.11 -5.50 -8.11
N ARG A 30 12.78 -4.48 -8.68
CA ARG A 30 12.28 -3.10 -8.71
C ARG A 30 10.97 -2.94 -9.47
N LYS A 31 10.76 -3.71 -10.55
CA LYS A 31 9.50 -3.69 -11.32
C LYS A 31 8.33 -4.19 -10.49
N ALA A 32 8.53 -5.22 -9.68
CA ALA A 32 7.52 -5.73 -8.76
C ALA A 32 7.18 -4.71 -7.67
N TYR A 33 8.18 -4.02 -7.11
CA TYR A 33 7.94 -2.91 -6.18
C TYR A 33 7.19 -1.76 -6.82
N TRP A 34 7.55 -1.37 -8.05
CA TRP A 34 6.82 -0.35 -8.79
C TRP A 34 5.34 -0.72 -8.97
N SER A 35 5.04 -1.97 -9.34
CA SER A 35 3.66 -2.46 -9.46
C SER A 35 2.91 -2.40 -8.13
N ALA A 36 3.55 -2.76 -7.02
CA ALA A 36 2.95 -2.62 -5.68
C ALA A 36 2.69 -1.15 -5.32
N CYS A 37 3.61 -0.25 -5.67
CA CYS A 37 3.47 1.19 -5.48
C CYS A 37 2.29 1.78 -6.29
N GLN A 38 2.01 1.27 -7.49
CA GLN A 38 0.80 1.64 -8.24
C GLN A 38 -0.48 1.22 -7.52
N LYS A 39 -0.48 0.07 -6.82
CA LYS A 39 -1.63 -0.35 -5.99
C LYS A 39 -1.82 0.55 -4.77
N ILE A 40 -0.74 0.99 -4.13
CA ILE A 40 -0.79 1.98 -3.04
C ILE A 40 -1.36 3.32 -3.53
N LYS A 41 -1.08 3.73 -4.77
CA LYS A 41 -1.73 4.92 -5.37
C LYS A 41 -3.24 4.74 -5.54
N GLY A 42 -3.70 3.57 -5.97
CA GLY A 42 -5.12 3.23 -6.03
C GLY A 42 -5.77 3.24 -4.64
N TYR A 43 -5.08 2.69 -3.64
CA TYR A 43 -5.49 2.74 -2.23
C TYR A 43 -5.64 4.20 -1.74
N LYS A 44 -4.68 5.07 -2.04
CA LYS A 44 -4.74 6.51 -1.73
C LYS A 44 -5.97 7.20 -2.34
N GLN A 45 -6.34 6.82 -3.56
CA GLN A 45 -7.53 7.35 -4.23
C GLN A 45 -8.84 6.86 -3.59
N ALA A 46 -8.86 5.64 -3.06
CA ALA A 46 -10.05 5.03 -2.47
C ALA A 46 -10.28 5.41 -1.01
N LEU A 47 -9.20 5.47 -0.21
CA LEU A 47 -9.25 5.61 1.26
C LEU A 47 -8.60 6.90 1.78
N GLY A 48 -8.01 7.71 0.89
CA GLY A 48 -7.44 9.01 1.21
C GLY A 48 -5.93 9.00 1.48
N ALA A 49 -5.38 10.20 1.55
CA ALA A 49 -3.94 10.42 1.72
C ALA A 49 -3.43 10.02 3.10
N GLU A 50 -4.23 10.22 4.15
CA GLU A 50 -3.84 9.87 5.53
C GLU A 50 -3.67 8.36 5.69
N ALA A 51 -4.67 7.58 5.27
CA ALA A 51 -4.60 6.12 5.29
C ALA A 51 -3.41 5.60 4.50
N ALA A 52 -3.15 6.17 3.31
CA ALA A 52 -2.02 5.78 2.48
C ALA A 52 -0.67 6.12 3.14
N GLY A 53 -0.59 7.26 3.83
CA GLY A 53 0.59 7.65 4.61
C GLY A 53 0.91 6.65 5.70
N VAL A 54 -0.10 6.23 6.48
CA VAL A 54 0.06 5.21 7.53
C VAL A 54 0.61 3.91 6.93
N LEU A 55 -0.01 3.41 5.86
CA LEU A 55 0.44 2.18 5.20
C LEU A 55 1.89 2.28 4.68
N ILE A 56 2.27 3.42 4.09
CA ILE A 56 3.64 3.63 3.59
C ILE A 56 4.66 3.58 4.73
N GLU A 57 4.37 4.23 5.86
CA GLU A 57 5.25 4.22 7.03
C GLU A 57 5.38 2.82 7.63
N GLU A 58 4.28 2.06 7.73
CA GLU A 58 4.34 0.66 8.17
C GLU A 58 5.18 -0.22 7.23
N LEU A 59 5.06 -0.02 5.91
CA LEU A 59 5.87 -0.76 4.94
C LEU A 59 7.37 -0.44 5.06
N LYS A 60 7.73 0.83 5.30
CA LYS A 60 9.12 1.21 5.55
C LYS A 60 9.64 0.59 6.86
N PHE A 61 8.80 0.55 7.89
CA PHE A 61 9.14 -0.04 9.18
C PHE A 61 9.32 -1.57 9.10
N MET A 62 8.46 -2.27 8.37
CA MET A 62 8.56 -3.74 8.23
C MET A 62 9.68 -4.19 7.29
N TYR A 63 10.04 -3.37 6.30
CA TYR A 63 11.02 -3.74 5.28
C TYR A 63 12.23 -2.78 5.18
N PRO A 64 12.91 -2.45 6.30
CA PRO A 64 13.96 -1.41 6.32
C PRO A 64 15.20 -1.78 5.49
N LYS A 65 15.43 -3.08 5.28
CA LYS A 65 16.56 -3.59 4.48
C LYS A 65 16.27 -3.60 2.97
N ARG A 66 15.01 -3.42 2.54
CA ARG A 66 14.62 -3.43 1.12
C ARG A 66 14.77 -2.02 0.52
N LYS A 67 16.01 -1.55 0.34
CA LYS A 67 16.32 -0.19 -0.15
C LYS A 67 15.57 0.21 -1.43
N ALA A 68 15.44 -0.72 -2.38
CA ALA A 68 14.71 -0.48 -3.63
C ALA A 68 13.21 -0.27 -3.40
N LEU A 69 12.60 -0.96 -2.43
CA LEU A 69 11.20 -0.73 -2.05
C LEU A 69 11.05 0.66 -1.42
N ILE A 70 11.94 1.02 -0.49
CA ILE A 70 11.90 2.32 0.21
C ILE A 70 12.03 3.47 -0.79
N ASP A 71 12.92 3.35 -1.78
CA ASP A 71 13.06 4.32 -2.88
C ASP A 71 11.76 4.48 -3.69
N GLU A 72 11.09 3.38 -4.03
CA GLU A 72 9.83 3.44 -4.76
C GLU A 72 8.69 4.01 -3.90
N LEU A 73 8.62 3.66 -2.61
CA LEU A 73 7.64 4.21 -1.66
C LEU A 73 7.81 5.72 -1.47
N GLY A 74 9.06 6.22 -1.45
CA GLY A 74 9.37 7.64 -1.36
C GLY A 74 8.88 8.48 -2.53
N LYS A 75 8.55 7.87 -3.68
CA LYS A 75 7.99 8.56 -4.87
C LYS A 75 6.47 8.71 -4.85
N ILE A 76 5.80 8.13 -3.85
CA ILE A 76 4.33 8.14 -3.72
C ILE A 76 3.87 9.23 -2.74
N VAL A 77 4.72 9.55 -1.76
CA VAL A 77 4.54 10.64 -0.79
C VAL A 77 4.55 11.98 -1.49
#